data_AF-A0A4S2J432-F1
#
_entry.id   AF-A0A4S2J432-F1
#
_cell.length_a   1.000
_cell.length_b   1.000
_cell.length_c   1.000
_cell.angle_alpha   90.00
_cell.angle_beta   90.00
_cell.angle_gamma   90.00
#
_symmetry.space_group_name_H-M   'P 1'
#
loop_
_entity.id
_entity.type
_entity.pdbx_description
1 polymer ?
#
loop_
_entity_poly.entity_id
_entity_poly.type
_entity_poly.pdbx_seq_one_letter_code
_entity_poly.pdbx_strand_id
1 'polypeptide(L)'
;MGSMRARVFVGAIGIGLLCVSGGGTAAAAQGASVRYCGADPASGLGVLAGKGVTCGVARQVAAAYTKVWHGAPTGAEVHAAGARWKCGERRGNPDPYQACVEVKGSGRVVTLSS
;
A
#
# COMPACT_ATOMS: atom_id res chain seq x y z
N MET A 1 -7.91 -42.95 -46.96
CA MET A 1 -7.13 -41.80 -46.45
C MET A 1 -7.97 -40.55 -46.63
N GLY A 2 -8.66 -40.12 -45.56
CA GLY A 2 -9.56 -38.97 -45.59
C GLY A 2 -8.77 -37.67 -45.54
N SER A 3 -8.77 -36.91 -46.64
CA SER A 3 -8.30 -35.51 -46.66
C SER A 3 -9.50 -34.59 -46.52
N MET A 4 -9.86 -34.24 -45.29
CA MET A 4 -10.78 -33.13 -45.01
C MET A 4 -9.97 -31.84 -44.91
N ARG A 5 -9.93 -31.06 -46.01
CA ARG A 5 -9.57 -29.65 -45.99
C ARG A 5 -10.85 -28.84 -46.21
N ALA A 6 -11.47 -28.41 -45.12
CA ALA A 6 -12.67 -27.58 -45.13
C ALA A 6 -12.31 -26.12 -44.81
N ARG A 7 -12.37 -25.32 -45.88
CA ARG A 7 -12.93 -23.97 -46.05
C ARG A 7 -12.92 -23.00 -44.84
N VAL A 8 -12.18 -21.89 -44.98
CA VAL A 8 -12.67 -20.51 -45.31
C VAL A 8 -13.16 -19.75 -44.08
N PHE A 9 -12.61 -18.56 -43.81
CA PHE A 9 -13.35 -17.28 -43.81
C PHE A 9 -12.36 -16.12 -43.69
N VAL A 10 -12.10 -15.48 -44.83
CA VAL A 10 -11.59 -14.10 -44.89
C VAL A 10 -12.78 -13.20 -44.63
N GLY A 11 -12.82 -12.58 -43.45
CA GLY A 11 -13.79 -11.54 -43.08
C GLY A 11 -13.04 -10.26 -42.78
N ALA A 12 -13.13 -9.30 -43.69
CA ALA A 12 -12.57 -7.97 -43.53
C ALA A 12 -13.61 -7.00 -42.95
N ILE A 13 -13.09 -6.02 -42.20
CA ILE A 13 -13.68 -4.72 -41.84
C ILE A 13 -14.68 -4.72 -40.67
N GLY A 14 -14.17 -4.24 -39.53
CA GLY A 14 -14.93 -3.61 -38.46
C GLY A 14 -13.97 -2.83 -37.58
N ILE A 15 -13.73 -1.54 -37.92
CA ILE A 15 -13.03 -0.60 -37.02
C ILE A 15 -13.97 -0.35 -35.83
N GLY A 16 -13.82 -1.19 -34.80
CA GLY A 16 -14.48 -1.06 -33.51
C GLY A 16 -13.49 -0.53 -32.49
N LEU A 17 -13.48 0.78 -32.32
CA LEU A 17 -12.70 1.48 -31.31
C LEU A 17 -13.40 1.33 -29.95
N LEU A 18 -13.17 0.22 -29.24
CA LEU A 18 -13.70 0.04 -27.88
C LEU A 18 -12.73 -0.75 -26.98
N CYS A 19 -12.10 0.01 -26.09
CA CYS A 19 -11.83 -0.29 -24.68
C CYS A 19 -10.85 -1.44 -24.34
N VAL A 20 -9.67 -1.00 -23.89
CA VAL A 20 -8.73 -1.67 -22.98
C VAL A 20 -9.42 -2.61 -22.01
N SER A 21 -9.05 -3.89 -22.07
CA SER A 21 -9.16 -4.82 -20.94
C SER A 21 -7.81 -5.50 -20.75
N GLY A 22 -6.85 -4.72 -20.24
CA GLY A 22 -5.65 -5.23 -19.61
C GLY A 22 -6.04 -5.98 -18.34
N GLY A 23 -6.48 -7.23 -18.48
CA GLY A 23 -6.68 -8.19 -17.40
C GLY A 23 -5.33 -8.71 -16.89
N GLY A 24 -4.50 -7.79 -16.36
CA GLY A 24 -3.36 -8.14 -15.53
C GLY A 24 -3.87 -8.50 -14.14
N THR A 25 -3.84 -9.79 -13.84
CA THR A 25 -4.16 -10.41 -12.56
C THR A 25 -3.54 -9.69 -11.36
N ALA A 26 -4.43 -9.25 -10.45
CA ALA A 26 -4.27 -9.24 -9.00
C ALA A 26 -3.06 -8.49 -8.39
N ALA A 27 -3.14 -7.17 -8.35
CA ALA A 27 -2.59 -6.39 -7.24
C ALA A 27 -3.49 -6.55 -6.00
N ALA A 28 -3.63 -7.79 -5.50
CA ALA A 28 -4.33 -8.06 -4.25
C ALA A 28 -3.31 -8.15 -3.11
N ALA A 29 -2.82 -6.98 -2.66
CA ALA A 29 -2.26 -6.84 -1.30
C ALA A 29 -2.25 -5.39 -0.74
N GLN A 30 -2.94 -4.42 -1.35
CA GLN A 30 -3.07 -3.05 -0.76
C GLN A 30 -4.51 -2.57 -0.54
N GLY A 31 -5.53 -3.42 -0.74
CA GLY A 31 -6.94 -3.05 -0.64
C GLY A 31 -7.70 -3.86 0.41
N ALA A 32 -7.70 -3.41 1.67
CA ALA A 32 -8.81 -3.61 2.60
C ALA A 32 -8.51 -2.87 3.92
N SER A 33 -9.03 -1.64 4.06
CA SER A 33 -9.05 -0.80 5.28
C SER A 33 -7.79 -0.01 5.68
N VAL A 34 -7.09 0.60 4.74
CA VAL A 34 -6.23 1.77 5.04
C VAL A 34 -7.00 3.08 4.78
N ARG A 35 -7.02 3.99 5.76
CA ARG A 35 -7.66 5.31 5.69
C ARG A 35 -6.61 6.40 5.75
N TYR A 36 -6.64 7.34 4.81
CA TYR A 36 -5.79 8.54 4.87
C TYR A 36 -6.25 9.45 6.01
N CYS A 37 -5.30 9.88 6.84
CA CYS A 37 -5.52 10.62 8.08
C CYS A 37 -4.89 12.02 8.09
N GLY A 38 -4.42 12.49 6.93
CA GLY A 38 -3.70 13.75 6.77
C GLY A 38 -2.19 13.57 6.73
N ALA A 39 -1.46 14.69 6.69
CA ALA A 39 -0.01 14.70 6.75
C ALA A 39 0.50 14.89 8.19
N ASP A 40 1.65 14.30 8.49
CA ASP A 40 2.41 14.61 9.69
C ASP A 40 3.06 16.00 9.53
N PRO A 41 2.81 16.96 10.43
CA PRO A 41 3.28 18.32 10.28
C PRO A 41 4.79 18.48 10.47
N ALA A 42 5.47 17.50 11.10
CA ALA A 42 6.91 17.57 11.34
C ALA A 42 7.73 17.09 10.14
N SER A 43 7.27 16.04 9.47
CA SER A 43 7.96 15.41 8.34
C SER A 43 7.35 15.71 6.97
N GLY A 44 6.11 16.18 6.91
CA GLY A 44 5.35 16.34 5.67
C GLY A 44 4.79 15.04 5.09
N LEU A 45 5.03 13.89 5.71
CA LEU A 45 4.60 12.59 5.20
C LEU A 45 3.10 12.37 5.38
N GLY A 46 2.44 11.83 4.35
CA GLY A 46 1.07 11.34 4.41
C GLY A 46 0.92 10.16 5.37
N VAL A 47 -0.03 10.26 6.30
CA VAL A 47 -0.29 9.25 7.33
C VAL A 47 -1.51 8.42 6.94
N LEU A 48 -1.34 7.11 6.88
CA LEU A 48 -2.40 6.14 6.61
C LEU A 48 -2.61 5.23 7.82
N ALA A 49 -3.85 5.13 8.28
CA ALA A 49 -4.26 4.24 9.36
C ALA A 49 -4.79 2.92 8.78
N GLY A 50 -4.19 1.79 9.15
CA GLY A 50 -4.70 0.46 8.82
C GLY A 50 -5.90 0.03 9.68
N LYS A 51 -6.34 -1.20 9.47
CA LYS A 51 -7.49 -1.79 10.16
C LYS A 51 -7.37 -1.66 11.69
N GLY A 52 -8.43 -1.18 12.34
CA GLY A 52 -8.49 -1.07 13.80
C GLY A 52 -7.64 0.07 14.38
N VAL A 53 -7.10 0.95 13.54
CA VAL A 53 -6.37 2.15 13.96
C VAL A 53 -7.21 3.38 13.65
N THR A 54 -7.41 4.25 14.64
CA THR A 54 -8.06 5.55 14.43
C THR A 54 -7.05 6.57 13.91
N CYS A 55 -7.52 7.60 13.20
CA CYS A 55 -6.62 8.65 12.71
C CYS A 55 -5.87 9.39 13.82
N GLY A 56 -6.47 9.53 15.01
CA GLY A 56 -5.77 10.10 16.17
C GLY A 56 -4.56 9.25 16.58
N VAL A 57 -4.72 7.93 16.64
CA VAL A 57 -3.62 7.00 16.94
C VAL A 57 -2.57 7.04 15.85
N ALA A 58 -2.96 6.98 14.58
CA ALA A 58 -2.03 6.99 13.46
C ALA A 58 -1.15 8.25 13.46
N ARG A 59 -1.73 9.43 13.72
CA ARG A 59 -0.99 10.68 13.84
C ARG A 59 -0.06 10.73 15.06
N GLN A 60 -0.47 10.17 16.20
CA GLN A 60 0.41 10.07 17.37
C GLN A 60 1.61 9.15 17.10
N VAL A 61 1.39 8.03 16.43
CA VAL A 61 2.44 7.08 16.03
C VAL A 61 3.39 7.75 15.05
N ALA A 62 2.86 8.42 14.02
CA ALA A 62 3.65 9.18 13.06
C ALA A 62 4.53 10.24 13.74
N ALA A 63 3.93 11.08 14.60
CA ALA A 63 4.66 12.12 15.32
C ALA A 63 5.71 11.56 16.31
N ALA A 64 5.46 10.39 16.92
CA ALA A 64 6.44 9.74 17.78
C ALA A 64 7.60 9.16 16.96
N TYR A 65 7.29 8.55 15.82
CA TYR A 65 8.28 7.98 14.91
C TYR A 65 9.16 9.06 14.29
N THR A 66 8.60 10.16 13.80
CA THR A 66 9.36 11.24 13.15
C THR A 66 10.30 11.96 14.11
N LYS A 67 10.01 11.97 15.42
CA LYS A 67 10.93 12.49 16.45
C LYS A 67 12.19 11.66 16.63
N VAL A 68 12.08 10.33 16.47
CA VAL A 68 13.21 9.40 16.65
C VAL A 68 13.86 9.01 15.33
N TRP A 69 13.15 9.24 14.22
CA TRP A 69 13.61 8.92 12.88
C TRP A 69 14.51 10.03 12.36
N HIS A 70 15.81 9.83 12.52
CA HIS A 70 16.86 10.71 11.99
C HIS A 70 17.41 10.21 10.64
N GLY A 71 16.56 9.67 9.76
CA GLY A 71 16.99 9.07 8.49
C GLY A 71 17.68 7.69 8.64
N ALA A 72 17.60 7.07 9.82
CA ALA A 72 18.17 5.75 10.06
C ALA A 72 17.27 4.65 9.44
N PRO A 73 17.82 3.77 8.58
CA PRO A 73 17.07 2.71 7.89
C PRO A 73 16.72 1.52 8.80
N THR A 74 17.34 1.43 9.98
CA THR A 74 17.20 0.29 10.91
C THR A 74 15.84 0.22 11.61
N GLY A 75 14.98 1.21 11.41
CA GLY A 75 13.71 1.32 12.12
C GLY A 75 13.88 1.77 13.57
N ALA A 76 12.77 2.11 14.21
CA ALA A 76 12.72 2.56 15.59
C ALA A 76 11.48 1.98 16.29
N GLU A 77 11.62 1.65 17.57
CA GLU A 77 10.46 1.35 18.41
C GLU A 77 9.97 2.61 19.10
N VAL A 78 8.67 2.86 19.02
CA VAL A 78 8.02 4.00 19.67
C VAL A 78 6.83 3.56 20.51
N HIS A 79 6.59 4.30 21.59
CA HIS A 79 5.38 4.18 22.37
C HIS A 79 4.42 5.31 22.00
N ALA A 80 3.22 4.96 21.53
CA ALA A 80 2.19 5.91 21.18
C ALA A 80 0.80 5.29 21.38
N ALA A 81 -0.17 6.10 21.80
CA ALA A 81 -1.54 5.67 22.10
C ALA A 81 -1.63 4.46 23.04
N GLY A 82 -0.74 4.37 24.04
CA GLY A 82 -0.72 3.27 25.00
C GLY A 82 -0.21 1.92 24.45
N ALA A 83 0.34 1.91 23.23
CA ALA A 83 0.86 0.71 22.58
C ALA A 83 2.32 0.89 22.11
N ARG A 84 3.03 -0.24 21.95
CA ARG A 84 4.36 -0.30 21.34
C ARG A 84 4.24 -0.53 19.86
N TRP A 85 4.94 0.30 19.10
CA TRP A 85 4.98 0.24 17.64
C TRP A 85 6.41 0.06 17.20
N LYS A 86 6.63 -0.91 16.32
CA LYS A 86 7.89 -1.08 15.61
C LYS A 86 7.75 -0.43 14.26
N CYS A 87 8.42 0.69 14.09
CA CYS A 87 8.44 1.48 12.89
C CYS A 87 9.71 1.23 12.09
N GLY A 88 9.63 1.27 10.78
CA GLY A 88 10.81 1.19 9.93
C GLY A 88 10.46 1.32 8.47
N GLU A 89 11.49 1.55 7.66
CA GLU A 89 11.34 1.55 6.22
C GLU A 89 11.03 0.14 5.71
N ARG A 90 10.03 0.06 4.85
CA ARG A 90 9.67 -1.14 4.09
C ARG A 90 10.00 -0.86 2.63
N ARG A 91 10.51 -1.88 1.93
CA ARG A 91 10.58 -1.84 0.47
C ARG A 91 9.17 -1.81 -0.09
N GLY A 92 8.76 -0.68 -0.64
CA GLY A 92 7.68 -0.63 -1.61
C GLY A 92 8.24 -0.76 -3.02
N ASN A 93 7.37 -1.10 -3.94
CA ASN A 93 7.66 -1.10 -5.37
C ASN A 93 6.79 0.01 -5.97
N PRO A 94 7.34 1.08 -6.56
CA PRO A 94 8.77 1.37 -6.78
C PRO A 94 9.49 2.09 -5.61
N ASP A 95 8.76 2.76 -4.71
CA ASP A 95 9.34 3.61 -3.65
C ASP A 95 9.27 2.97 -2.25
N PRO A 96 10.30 3.14 -1.40
CA PRO A 96 10.23 2.74 0.00
C PRO A 96 9.19 3.58 0.75
N TYR A 97 8.52 2.96 1.73
CA TYR A 97 7.56 3.63 2.61
C TYR A 97 7.86 3.30 4.07
N GLN A 98 7.55 4.19 5.00
CA GLN A 98 7.72 3.86 6.41
C GLN A 98 6.45 3.20 6.95
N ALA A 99 6.60 2.11 7.71
CA ALA A 99 5.48 1.42 8.33
C ALA A 99 5.77 1.13 9.79
N CYS A 100 4.77 1.40 10.62
CA CYS A 100 4.72 1.13 12.04
C CYS A 100 3.72 0.01 12.32
N VAL A 101 4.20 -1.10 12.85
CA VAL A 101 3.37 -2.25 13.22
C VAL A 101 3.32 -2.35 14.74
N GLU A 102 2.13 -2.56 15.29
CA GLU A 102 2.02 -2.78 16.73
C GLU A 102 2.68 -4.12 17.13
N VAL A 103 3.56 -4.08 18.14
CA VAL A 103 4.35 -5.24 18.59
C VAL A 103 3.47 -6.31 19.22
N LYS A 104 2.39 -5.94 19.90
CA LYS A 104 1.54 -6.86 20.69
C LYS A 104 0.41 -7.54 19.89
N GLY A 105 0.54 -7.63 18.56
CA GLY A 105 -0.12 -8.71 17.81
C GLY A 105 -1.55 -8.47 17.32
N SER A 106 -2.07 -7.25 17.37
CA SER A 106 -3.39 -6.93 16.76
C SER A 106 -3.35 -6.85 15.23
N GLY A 107 -2.15 -6.88 14.63
CA GLY A 107 -1.96 -6.60 13.21
C GLY A 107 -2.26 -5.14 12.82
N ARG A 108 -2.38 -4.23 13.80
CA ARG A 108 -2.53 -2.80 13.55
C ARG A 108 -1.27 -2.24 12.87
N VAL A 109 -1.49 -1.54 11.77
CA VAL A 109 -0.42 -0.93 10.96
C VAL A 109 -0.74 0.54 10.73
N VAL A 110 0.29 1.37 10.82
CA VAL A 110 0.29 2.76 10.38
C VAL A 110 1.35 2.89 9.30
N THR A 111 1.01 3.51 8.19
CA THR A 111 1.95 3.76 7.08
C THR A 111 2.19 5.25 6.95
N LEU A 112 3.44 5.63 6.71
CA LEU A 112 3.83 6.96 6.30
C LEU A 112 4.39 6.88 4.88
N SER A 113 3.95 7.79 4.02
CA SER A 113 4.36 7.90 2.62
C SER A 113 4.66 9.35 2.29
N SER A 114 5.67 9.59 1.45
CA SER A 114 5.80 10.88 0.77
C SER A 114 4.88 10.96 -0.46
#